data_AF-A0A6A5TBB0-F1
#
_entry.id   AF-A0A6A5TBB0-F1
#
_cell.length_a   1.000
_cell.length_b   1.000
_cell.length_c   1.000
_cell.angle_alpha   90.00
_cell.angle_beta   90.00
_cell.angle_gamma   90.00
#
_symmetry.space_group_name_H-M   'P 1'
#
loop_
_entity.id
_entity.type
_entity.pdbx_description
1 polymer ?
#
loop_
_entity_poly.entity_id
_entity_poly.type
_entity_poly.pdbx_seq_one_letter_code
_entity_poly.pdbx_strand_id
1 'polypeptide(L)'
;MDKETGREKGKVTYTVDDVKEAFAVLGDGEKRAEYDGWLARVGNAAAVGMGGKGAGDGDGFLLGLEVLDLSDFEAGGAAAGIGGALIEWTRPCRCGAEKGYRIQEKELEDAEERGETEVLVGCEGCSLWVRVGFEVQEG
;
A
#
# COMPACT_ATOMS: atom_id res chain seq x y z
N MET A 1 12.95 15.08 35.78
CA MET A 1 12.22 16.14 35.04
C MET A 1 12.68 16.02 33.61
N ASP A 2 12.11 15.01 32.98
CA ASP A 2 12.58 14.42 31.75
C ASP A 2 11.99 15.23 30.59
N LYS A 3 12.89 15.80 29.79
CA LYS A 3 12.56 16.63 28.65
C LYS A 3 12.29 15.70 27.48
N GLU A 4 11.04 15.32 27.29
CA GLU A 4 10.58 14.63 26.09
C GLU A 4 10.70 15.56 24.87
N THR A 5 11.69 15.31 24.02
CA THR A 5 11.77 15.92 22.69
C THR A 5 10.96 15.10 21.70
N GLY A 6 9.69 15.46 21.53
CA GLY A 6 8.87 14.97 20.43
C GLY A 6 9.41 15.51 19.10
N ARG A 7 9.85 14.62 18.21
CA ARG A 7 10.26 14.96 16.84
C ARG A 7 9.03 15.25 16.00
N GLU A 8 8.66 16.52 15.85
CA GLU A 8 7.68 16.95 14.86
C GLU A 8 8.19 16.60 13.44
N LYS A 9 7.41 15.82 12.70
CA LYS A 9 7.64 15.58 11.26
C LYS A 9 7.32 16.87 10.51
N GLY A 10 8.31 17.75 10.37
CA GLY A 10 8.20 19.00 9.62
C GLY A 10 7.78 18.73 8.17
N LYS A 11 6.77 19.47 7.71
CA LYS A 11 6.31 19.44 6.32
C LYS A 11 7.47 19.88 5.42
N VAL A 12 8.01 18.98 4.60
CA VAL A 12 9.09 19.32 3.66
C VAL A 12 8.52 20.26 2.59
N THR A 13 9.01 21.49 2.55
CA THR A 13 8.68 22.47 1.52
C THR A 13 9.77 22.49 0.46
N TYR A 14 9.42 22.17 -0.79
CA TYR A 14 10.33 22.25 -1.92
C TYR A 14 10.23 23.63 -2.59
N THR A 15 11.35 24.14 -3.07
CA THR A 15 11.48 25.40 -3.81
C THR A 15 11.44 25.16 -5.31
N VAL A 16 11.28 26.24 -6.08
CA VAL A 16 11.35 26.17 -7.55
C VAL A 16 12.73 25.73 -8.03
N ASP A 17 13.79 26.07 -7.30
CA ASP A 17 15.15 25.68 -7.70
C ASP A 17 15.40 24.18 -7.45
N ASP A 18 14.82 23.60 -6.40
CA ASP A 18 14.85 22.14 -6.18
C ASP A 18 14.17 21.40 -7.35
N VAL A 19 13.05 21.93 -7.86
CA VAL A 19 12.34 21.36 -9.02
C VAL A 19 13.18 21.48 -10.29
N LYS A 20 13.86 22.61 -10.50
CA LYS A 20 14.75 22.79 -11.67
C LYS A 20 15.93 21.84 -11.62
N GLU A 21 16.51 21.63 -10.45
CA GLU A 21 17.62 20.70 -10.26
C GLU A 21 17.18 19.27 -10.57
N ALA A 22 16.05 18.82 -10.01
CA ALA A 22 15.47 17.52 -10.31
C ALA A 22 15.21 17.36 -11.82
N PHE A 23 14.67 18.39 -12.48
CA PHE A 23 14.45 18.37 -13.93
C PHE A 23 15.76 18.29 -14.73
N ALA A 24 16.80 18.99 -14.30
CA ALA A 24 18.11 18.94 -14.95
C ALA A 24 18.79 17.57 -14.83
N VAL A 25 18.54 16.84 -13.74
CA VAL A 25 19.02 15.47 -13.55
C VAL A 25 18.19 14.48 -14.36
N LEU A 26 16.86 14.53 -14.26
CA LEU A 26 15.96 13.57 -14.90
C LEU A 26 15.81 13.76 -16.42
N GLY A 27 16.05 14.98 -16.91
CA GLY A 27 16.00 15.31 -18.34
C GLY A 27 17.25 14.91 -19.12
N ASP A 28 18.38 14.68 -18.43
CA ASP A 28 19.62 14.20 -19.03
C ASP A 28 19.71 12.67 -18.91
N GLY A 29 19.87 11.98 -20.04
CA GLY A 29 19.81 10.52 -20.07
C GLY A 29 20.92 9.82 -19.27
N GLU A 30 22.11 10.41 -19.19
CA GLU A 30 23.25 9.83 -18.48
C GLU A 30 23.10 10.04 -16.97
N LYS A 31 22.79 11.26 -16.53
CA LYS A 31 22.56 11.57 -15.12
C LYS A 31 21.35 10.84 -14.56
N ARG A 32 20.30 10.68 -15.36
CA ARG A 32 19.15 9.86 -15.01
C ARG A 32 19.56 8.41 -14.78
N ALA A 33 20.35 7.81 -15.65
CA ALA A 33 20.79 6.42 -15.49
C ALA A 33 21.66 6.24 -14.23
N GLU A 34 22.51 7.22 -13.90
CA GLU A 34 23.28 7.22 -12.66
C GLU A 34 22.36 7.30 -11.42
N TYR A 35 21.39 8.22 -11.44
CA TYR A 35 20.40 8.39 -10.37
C TYR A 35 19.53 7.13 -10.19
N ASP A 36 19.04 6.55 -11.29
CA ASP A 36 18.27 5.31 -11.28
C ASP A 36 19.12 4.14 -10.74
N GLY A 37 20.41 4.08 -11.09
CA GLY A 37 21.34 3.11 -10.55
C GLY A 37 21.66 3.32 -9.07
N TRP A 38 21.68 4.56 -8.59
CA TRP A 38 21.77 4.88 -7.16
C TRP A 38 20.50 4.46 -6.43
N LEU A 39 19.32 4.76 -6.98
CA LEU A 39 18.03 4.32 -6.45
C LEU A 39 17.92 2.81 -6.39
N ALA A 40 18.42 2.05 -7.36
CA ALA A 40 18.40 0.59 -7.30
C ALA A 40 19.30 0.03 -6.19
N ARG A 41 20.38 0.73 -5.84
CA ARG A 41 21.34 0.31 -4.78
C ARG A 41 20.87 0.70 -3.39
N VAL A 42 20.31 1.90 -3.25
CA VAL A 42 19.73 2.41 -2.00
C VAL A 42 18.34 1.81 -1.76
N GLY A 43 17.56 1.67 -2.82
CA GLY A 43 16.24 1.05 -2.88
C GLY A 43 16.27 -0.47 -3.06
N ASN A 44 17.38 -1.16 -2.83
CA ASN A 44 17.34 -2.60 -2.56
C ASN A 44 16.76 -2.91 -1.16
N ALA A 45 16.39 -1.87 -0.40
CA ALA A 45 15.41 -1.92 0.70
C ALA A 45 13.96 -1.64 0.23
N ALA A 46 13.72 -1.48 -1.08
CA ALA A 46 12.44 -1.12 -1.71
C ALA A 46 12.26 -1.77 -3.10
N ALA A 47 12.90 -2.93 -3.34
CA ALA A 47 12.71 -3.71 -4.56
C ALA A 47 11.29 -4.29 -4.56
N VAL A 48 10.52 -4.37 -5.63
CA VAL A 48 10.74 -4.99 -6.93
C VAL A 48 9.60 -4.53 -7.86
N GLY A 49 9.81 -4.51 -9.17
CA GLY A 49 8.75 -4.06 -10.08
C GLY A 49 8.83 -4.54 -11.53
N MET A 50 9.29 -5.77 -11.78
CA MET A 50 8.94 -6.50 -13.02
C MET A 50 9.31 -7.98 -12.89
N GLY A 51 8.30 -8.80 -12.61
CA GLY A 51 8.33 -10.24 -12.88
C GLY A 51 9.03 -11.14 -11.85
N GLY A 52 8.21 -11.79 -11.03
CA GLY A 52 8.44 -13.18 -10.65
C GLY A 52 9.01 -13.43 -9.26
N LYS A 53 8.23 -14.25 -8.52
CA LYS A 53 8.58 -15.08 -7.37
C LYS A 53 9.03 -14.36 -6.10
N GLY A 54 8.14 -14.44 -5.11
CA GLY A 54 8.25 -13.78 -3.83
C GLY A 54 9.49 -14.12 -3.04
N ALA A 55 9.79 -13.22 -2.12
CA ALA A 55 10.30 -13.45 -0.78
C ALA A 55 10.56 -12.05 -0.18
N GLY A 56 9.92 -11.74 0.93
CA GLY A 56 10.31 -10.62 1.78
C GLY A 56 9.17 -9.69 2.14
N ASP A 57 8.64 -9.93 3.35
CA ASP A 57 8.17 -8.92 4.30
C ASP A 57 8.89 -7.58 4.10
N GLY A 58 8.28 -6.70 3.32
CA GLY A 58 8.90 -5.46 2.92
C GLY A 58 7.85 -4.57 2.28
N ASP A 59 7.66 -3.40 2.91
CA ASP A 59 6.88 -2.23 2.51
C ASP A 59 7.18 -1.84 1.04
N GLY A 60 6.67 -2.64 0.12
CA GLY A 60 6.90 -2.51 -1.31
C GLY A 60 5.99 -1.45 -1.86
N PHE A 61 6.39 -0.18 -1.75
CA PHE A 61 5.76 0.91 -2.50
C PHE A 61 6.08 0.75 -3.98
N LEU A 62 5.43 -0.21 -4.62
CA LEU A 62 5.25 -0.23 -6.06
C LEU A 62 4.47 1.02 -6.42
N LEU A 63 5.05 1.87 -7.27
CA LEU A 63 4.44 3.09 -7.80
C LEU A 63 3.00 2.81 -8.29
N GLY A 64 2.02 3.03 -7.41
CA GLY A 64 0.59 2.96 -7.73
C GLY A 64 -0.18 1.70 -7.34
N LEU A 65 0.45 0.63 -6.83
CA LEU A 65 -0.26 -0.58 -6.40
C LEU A 65 0.40 -1.20 -5.16
N GLU A 66 -0.01 -0.70 -3.99
CA GLU A 66 0.44 -1.19 -2.68
C GLU A 66 -0.06 -2.63 -2.49
N VAL A 67 0.83 -3.51 -2.04
CA VAL A 67 0.52 -4.91 -1.70
C VAL A 67 0.37 -4.99 -0.18
N LEU A 68 -0.77 -5.50 0.28
CA LEU A 68 -1.14 -5.60 1.68
C LEU A 68 -1.54 -7.03 2.00
N ASP A 69 -1.42 -7.40 3.26
CA ASP A 69 -2.01 -8.63 3.77
C ASP A 69 -3.38 -8.35 4.40
N LEU A 70 -4.28 -9.34 4.44
CA LEU A 70 -5.56 -9.20 5.10
C LEU A 70 -5.42 -8.88 6.60
N SER A 71 -4.31 -9.28 7.24
CA SER A 71 -3.98 -8.92 8.63
C SER A 71 -3.68 -7.43 8.84
N ASP A 72 -3.39 -6.67 7.78
CA ASP A 72 -3.26 -5.21 7.84
C ASP A 72 -4.62 -4.49 7.95
N PHE A 73 -5.73 -5.23 7.87
CA PHE A 73 -7.09 -4.70 7.96
C PHE A 73 -7.71 -4.98 9.33
N GLU A 74 -8.52 -4.04 9.80
CA GLU A 74 -9.30 -4.20 11.01
C GLU A 74 -10.56 -5.02 10.70
N ALA A 75 -10.68 -6.20 11.30
CA ALA A 75 -11.88 -7.01 11.25
C ALA A 75 -12.98 -6.38 12.10
N GLY A 76 -14.09 -6.02 11.47
CA GLY A 76 -15.31 -5.53 12.08
C GLY A 76 -16.48 -6.48 11.81
N GLY A 77 -17.42 -6.55 12.76
CA GLY A 77 -18.73 -7.13 12.47
C GLY A 77 -19.62 -6.07 11.82
N ALA A 78 -20.08 -6.30 10.59
CA ALA A 78 -21.15 -5.49 10.04
C ALA A 78 -22.42 -5.74 10.88
N ALA A 79 -23.12 -4.66 11.27
CA ALA A 79 -24.31 -4.76 12.10
C ALA A 79 -25.29 -5.78 11.49
N ALA A 80 -25.72 -6.75 12.31
CA ALA A 80 -26.62 -7.83 11.95
C ALA A 80 -27.93 -7.28 11.34
N GLY A 81 -27.95 -7.14 10.02
CA GLY A 81 -29.17 -7.17 9.23
C GLY A 81 -29.71 -8.60 9.17
N ILE A 82 -30.94 -8.73 8.69
CA ILE A 82 -31.73 -9.97 8.63
C ILE A 82 -30.98 -11.02 7.78
N GLY A 83 -30.01 -11.75 8.34
CA GLY A 83 -29.18 -12.68 7.54
C GLY A 83 -27.84 -13.15 8.11
N GLY A 84 -27.51 -12.91 9.39
CA GLY A 84 -26.24 -13.39 9.98
C GLY A 84 -25.16 -12.30 10.04
N ALA A 85 -24.16 -12.52 10.88
CA ALA A 85 -23.04 -11.59 11.02
C ALA A 85 -22.15 -11.72 9.77
N LEU A 86 -22.14 -10.70 8.92
CA LEU A 86 -21.19 -10.59 7.82
C LEU A 86 -19.91 -9.96 8.37
N ILE A 87 -18.79 -10.68 8.26
CA ILE A 87 -17.49 -10.14 8.65
C ILE A 87 -17.03 -9.15 7.57
N GLU A 88 -16.63 -7.95 7.99
CA GLU A 88 -16.03 -6.93 7.12
C GLU A 88 -14.61 -6.62 7.58
N TRP A 89 -13.68 -6.47 6.63
CA TRP A 89 -12.33 -5.97 6.90
C TRP A 89 -12.21 -4.56 6.36
N THR A 90 -11.76 -3.63 7.20
CA THR A 90 -11.61 -2.22 6.81
C THR A 90 -10.22 -1.67 7.13
N ARG A 91 -9.72 -0.78 6.27
CA ARG A 91 -8.46 -0.06 6.48
C ARG A 91 -8.60 1.40 6.06
N PRO A 92 -8.01 2.36 6.80
CA PRO A 92 -7.97 3.75 6.39
C PRO A 92 -7.10 3.95 5.15
N CYS A 93 -7.48 4.89 4.29
CA CYS A 93 -6.68 5.30 3.14
C CYS A 93 -5.91 6.60 3.43
N ARG A 94 -4.73 6.73 2.83
CA ARG A 94 -3.89 7.94 2.89
C ARG A 94 -4.55 9.22 2.38
N CYS A 95 -5.68 9.11 1.66
CA CYS A 95 -6.48 10.27 1.27
C CYS A 95 -7.32 10.84 2.44
N GLY A 96 -7.34 10.18 3.60
CA GLY A 96 -8.11 10.58 4.79
C GLY A 96 -9.47 9.89 4.93
N ALA A 97 -9.76 8.86 4.14
CA ALA A 97 -10.98 8.06 4.30
C ALA A 97 -10.75 6.97 5.36
N GLU A 98 -11.47 7.03 6.49
CA GLU A 98 -11.32 6.11 7.63
C GLU A 98 -11.61 4.65 7.28
N LYS A 99 -12.65 4.41 6.46
CA LYS A 99 -12.96 3.09 5.89
C LYS A 99 -12.65 3.09 4.39
N GLY A 100 -11.45 3.58 4.05
CA GLY A 100 -11.04 3.80 2.68
C GLY A 100 -11.06 2.53 1.86
N TYR A 101 -10.56 1.42 2.40
CA TYR A 101 -10.64 0.10 1.78
C TYR A 101 -11.58 -0.78 2.61
N ARG A 102 -12.51 -1.48 1.96
CA ARG A 102 -13.45 -2.40 2.58
C ARG A 102 -13.49 -3.71 1.80
N ILE A 103 -13.47 -4.82 2.51
CA ILE A 103 -13.56 -6.18 1.96
C ILE A 103 -14.62 -6.93 2.75
N GLN A 104 -15.53 -7.62 2.06
CA GLN A 104 -16.49 -8.52 2.69
C GLN A 104 -16.04 -9.97 2.62
N GLU A 105 -16.45 -10.79 3.59
CA GLU A 105 -16.14 -12.22 3.66
C GLU A 105 -16.52 -12.95 2.37
N LYS A 106 -17.72 -12.68 1.87
CA LYS A 106 -18.20 -13.22 0.60
C LYS A 106 -17.25 -12.93 -0.58
N GLU A 107 -16.61 -11.76 -0.61
CA GLU A 107 -15.68 -11.41 -1.71
C GLU A 107 -14.41 -12.26 -1.66
N LEU A 108 -13.96 -12.62 -0.45
CA LEU A 108 -12.83 -13.53 -0.24
C LEU A 108 -13.20 -14.97 -0.57
N GLU A 109 -14.37 -15.44 -0.13
CA GLU A 109 -14.90 -16.78 -0.45
C GLU A 109 -15.08 -16.96 -1.97
N ASP A 110 -15.70 -15.99 -2.65
CA ASP A 110 -15.89 -16.02 -4.10
C ASP A 110 -14.53 -16.04 -4.84
N ALA A 111 -13.50 -15.35 -4.31
CA ALA A 111 -12.15 -15.35 -4.88
C ALA A 111 -11.43 -16.68 -4.68
N GLU A 112 -11.58 -17.29 -3.50
CA GLU A 112 -11.04 -18.61 -3.20
C GLU A 112 -11.67 -19.69 -4.07
N GLU A 113 -12.99 -19.65 -4.31
CA GLU A 113 -13.66 -20.61 -5.22
C GLU A 113 -13.08 -20.56 -6.64
N ARG A 114 -12.57 -19.40 -7.06
CA ARG A 114 -11.85 -19.23 -8.34
C ARG A 114 -10.38 -19.63 -8.29
N GLY A 115 -9.85 -19.98 -7.12
CA GLY A 115 -8.44 -20.30 -6.88
C GLY A 115 -7.54 -19.06 -6.80
N GLU A 116 -8.11 -17.88 -6.51
CA GLU A 116 -7.37 -16.64 -6.29
C GLU A 116 -6.97 -16.54 -4.81
N THR A 117 -5.74 -16.10 -4.54
CA THR A 117 -5.24 -15.84 -3.17
C THR A 117 -5.04 -14.34 -2.91
N GLU A 118 -5.52 -13.50 -3.83
CA GLU A 118 -5.41 -12.05 -3.76
C GLU A 118 -6.65 -11.38 -4.33
N VAL A 119 -7.08 -10.27 -3.72
CA VAL A 119 -8.18 -9.43 -4.22
C VAL A 119 -7.70 -8.01 -4.47
N LEU A 120 -8.24 -7.36 -5.51
CA LEU A 120 -7.98 -5.96 -5.82
C LEU A 120 -9.07 -5.09 -5.20
N VAL A 121 -8.67 -4.20 -4.29
CA VAL A 121 -9.59 -3.37 -3.51
C VAL A 121 -9.37 -1.91 -3.85
N GLY A 122 -10.43 -1.25 -4.30
CA GLY A 122 -10.43 0.19 -4.59
C GLY A 122 -10.74 1.00 -3.33
N CYS A 123 -10.15 2.20 -3.23
CA CYS A 123 -10.52 3.12 -2.17
C CYS A 123 -11.89 3.77 -2.43
N GLU A 124 -12.79 3.85 -1.44
CA GLU A 124 -14.07 4.56 -1.56
C GLU A 124 -13.90 6.10 -1.70
N GLY A 125 -12.77 6.66 -1.23
CA GLY A 125 -12.51 8.10 -1.19
C GLY A 125 -11.60 8.65 -2.29
N CYS A 126 -10.92 7.79 -3.06
CA CYS A 126 -10.03 8.20 -4.15
C CYS A 126 -9.94 7.10 -5.22
N SER A 127 -9.07 7.24 -6.22
CA SER A 127 -8.93 6.26 -7.31
C SER A 127 -7.77 5.27 -7.11
N LEU A 128 -7.32 5.07 -5.88
CA LEU A 128 -6.22 4.15 -5.57
C LEU A 128 -6.72 2.72 -5.43
N TRP A 129 -5.87 1.78 -5.82
CA TRP A 129 -6.11 0.35 -5.73
C TRP A 129 -4.99 -0.30 -4.93
N VAL A 130 -5.34 -1.31 -4.15
CA VAL A 130 -4.40 -2.15 -3.40
C VAL A 130 -4.66 -3.61 -3.73
N ARG A 131 -3.59 -4.41 -3.75
CA ARG A 131 -3.68 -5.87 -3.84
C ARG A 131 -3.61 -6.42 -2.43
N VAL A 132 -4.63 -7.16 -2.02
CA VAL A 132 -4.73 -7.73 -0.69
C VAL A 132 -4.57 -9.24 -0.79
N GLY A 133 -3.46 -9.76 -0.29
CA GLY A 133 -3.26 -11.20 -0.12
C GLY A 133 -4.07 -11.71 1.07
N PHE A 134 -4.59 -12.92 0.96
CA PHE A 134 -5.29 -13.58 2.06
C PHE A 134 -4.96 -15.08 2.07
N GLU A 135 -5.01 -15.66 3.26
CA GLU A 135 -4.84 -17.10 3.49
C GLU A 135 -6.12 -17.68 4.12
N VAL A 136 -6.56 -18.82 3.61
CA VAL A 136 -7.68 -19.55 4.21
C VAL A 136 -7.18 -20.36 5.39
N GLN A 137 -7.72 -20.09 6.58
CA GLN A 137 -7.56 -21.00 7.72
C GLN A 137 -8.69 -22.03 7.68
N GLU A 138 -8.36 -23.28 7.34
CA GLU A 138 -9.26 -24.41 7.58
C GLU A 138 -9.39 -24.59 9.11
N GLY A 139 -10.58 -24.31 9.64
CA GLY A 139 -10.96 -24.56 11.04
C GLY A 139 -11.42 -25.99 11.30
#